data_AF-A0A1B7XYM0-F1
#
_entry.id   AF-A0A1B7XYM0-F1
#
_cell.length_a   1.000
_cell.length_b   1.000
_cell.length_c   1.000
_cell.angle_alpha   90.00
_cell.angle_beta   90.00
_cell.angle_gamma   90.00
#
_symmetry.space_group_name_H-M   'P 1'
#
loop_
_entity.id
_entity.type
_entity.pdbx_description
1 polymer ?
#
loop_
_entity_poly.entity_id
_entity_poly.type
_entity_poly.pdbx_seq_one_letter_code
_entity_poly.pdbx_strand_id
1 'polypeptide(L)'
;MAAQGEETPSSSAAAIAAPTAPAAHPEEAANPATGLIDPDDGETDSAINVSIRDSLTSIRSSLLNFEDEYGRLYHSHSRGSEKSNLSWAVVISNHALTEYFFPHDNIEQDRLDLQHELFVRTFRGRLCTCPKFYGAKRVLDLGTGTGIWALEYAEEHPESEVRGLQLINFVISRLSLTTPQVIGVDLSPVQPDFMPPNCSFEIDDLEKPWTWSKSFDFIFSRTLNGSILDPVKLVDSIYKQLEPGGWFEAQDVCMSAQSDDDTIPENSSLVQWADEVVDAMEKIGRSLKLAMQWKQLLIDRGFEDVQETIYKWPTNTWPRDKTMKDIGGWGLANLDSFLESAALGTLTNIKGWSREEVLVLCSQARKEMRDPRIHVWWPVYVVTARKPGLPIQAPLE
;
A
#
# COMPACT_ATOMS: atom_id res chain seq x y z
N MET A 1 -84.42 0.19 9.50
CA MET A 1 -83.75 -0.13 8.23
C MET A 1 -83.41 1.18 7.54
N ALA A 2 -82.13 1.48 7.38
CA ALA A 2 -81.62 2.64 6.67
C ALA A 2 -80.63 2.13 5.62
N ALA A 3 -80.70 2.65 4.39
CA ALA A 3 -79.74 2.35 3.33
C ALA A 3 -79.40 3.66 2.59
N GLN A 4 -78.11 3.99 2.62
CA GLN A 4 -77.38 4.93 1.75
C GLN A 4 -76.90 4.08 0.54
N GLY A 5 -76.94 4.50 -0.72
CA GLY A 5 -76.16 5.58 -1.33
C GLY A 5 -75.07 4.95 -2.21
N GLU A 6 -75.29 4.85 -3.53
CA GLU A 6 -74.29 4.38 -4.50
C GLU A 6 -74.34 5.25 -5.78
N GLU A 7 -73.29 6.05 -5.99
CA GLU A 7 -72.86 6.55 -7.29
C GLU A 7 -71.41 6.11 -7.47
N THR A 8 -71.12 5.39 -8.56
CA THR A 8 -69.78 4.99 -8.98
C THR A 8 -69.41 5.71 -10.28
N PRO A 9 -68.22 6.35 -10.36
CA PRO A 9 -67.60 6.61 -11.65
C PRO A 9 -66.19 6.02 -11.77
N SER A 10 -65.97 5.44 -12.96
CA SER A 10 -64.73 5.47 -13.76
C SER A 10 -63.44 4.86 -13.19
N SER A 11 -63.15 3.62 -13.62
CA SER A 11 -61.82 3.00 -13.56
C SER A 11 -60.88 3.61 -14.62
N SER A 12 -59.88 4.35 -14.16
CA SER A 12 -58.71 4.76 -14.95
C SER A 12 -57.63 3.67 -14.81
N ALA A 13 -57.28 3.01 -15.91
CA ALA A 13 -56.18 2.05 -15.96
C ALA A 13 -54.83 2.74 -15.72
N ALA A 14 -54.22 2.48 -14.56
CA ALA A 14 -52.87 2.92 -14.25
C ALA A 14 -51.86 2.06 -15.02
N ALA A 15 -51.11 2.69 -15.93
CA ALA A 15 -49.98 2.08 -16.61
C ALA A 15 -48.87 1.77 -15.59
N ILE A 16 -48.43 0.51 -15.56
CA ILE A 16 -47.31 0.05 -14.73
C ILE A 16 -46.03 0.52 -15.41
N ALA A 17 -45.35 1.51 -14.81
CA ALA A 17 -44.04 1.96 -15.26
C ALA A 17 -42.99 0.87 -15.00
N ALA A 18 -42.23 0.52 -16.04
CA ALA A 18 -41.09 -0.39 -15.95
C ALA A 18 -40.03 0.17 -14.99
N PRO A 19 -39.25 -0.68 -14.28
CA PRO A 19 -38.23 -0.22 -13.36
C PRO A 19 -37.15 0.53 -14.12
N THR A 20 -37.03 1.83 -13.85
CA THR A 20 -35.92 2.65 -14.30
C THR A 20 -34.62 2.11 -13.72
N ALA A 21 -33.65 1.85 -14.58
CA ALA A 21 -32.29 1.48 -14.20
C ALA A 21 -31.73 2.45 -13.15
N PRO A 22 -30.91 1.98 -12.19
CA PRO A 22 -30.32 2.86 -11.19
C PRO A 22 -29.51 3.95 -11.88
N ALA A 23 -29.73 5.20 -11.45
CA ALA A 23 -29.02 6.37 -11.93
C ALA A 23 -27.51 6.15 -11.79
N ALA A 24 -26.77 6.37 -12.87
CA ALA A 24 -25.31 6.36 -12.86
C ALA A 24 -24.80 7.31 -11.77
N HIS A 25 -23.89 6.81 -10.93
CA HIS A 25 -23.09 7.65 -10.05
C HIS A 25 -22.41 8.75 -10.89
N PRO A 26 -22.25 9.98 -10.37
CA PRO A 26 -21.50 11.00 -11.09
C PRO A 26 -20.14 10.44 -11.46
N GLU A 27 -19.77 10.50 -12.75
CA GLU A 27 -18.45 10.09 -13.23
C GLU A 27 -17.39 10.78 -12.37
N GLU A 28 -16.75 10.00 -11.50
CA GLU A 28 -15.65 10.46 -10.69
C GLU A 28 -14.55 10.88 -11.67
N ALA A 29 -14.18 12.17 -11.68
CA ALA A 29 -13.17 12.69 -12.61
C ALA A 29 -11.92 11.79 -12.58
N ALA A 30 -11.31 11.52 -13.73
CA ALA A 30 -10.14 10.66 -13.81
C ALA A 30 -9.06 11.05 -12.76
N ASN A 31 -8.41 10.06 -12.17
CA ASN A 31 -7.36 10.33 -11.19
C ASN A 31 -6.14 10.92 -11.91
N PRO A 32 -5.69 12.15 -11.60
CA PRO A 32 -4.55 12.76 -12.29
C PRO A 32 -3.26 11.94 -12.10
N ALA A 33 -3.15 11.13 -11.04
CA ALA A 33 -1.99 10.29 -10.78
C ALA A 33 -1.83 9.12 -11.77
N THR A 34 -2.80 8.81 -12.62
CA THR A 34 -2.66 7.76 -13.65
C THR A 34 -2.33 8.29 -15.05
N GLY A 35 -2.32 9.62 -15.22
CA GLY A 35 -2.12 10.29 -16.50
C GLY A 35 -0.68 10.75 -16.76
N LEU A 36 -0.50 11.54 -17.82
CA LEU A 36 0.71 12.36 -17.99
C LEU A 36 0.71 13.47 -16.95
N ILE A 37 1.88 13.80 -16.41
CA ILE A 37 2.02 14.89 -15.44
C ILE A 37 2.62 16.10 -16.15
N ASP A 38 1.82 17.16 -16.31
CA ASP A 38 2.30 18.41 -16.88
C ASP A 38 3.13 19.20 -15.86
N PRO A 39 4.30 19.74 -16.24
CA PRO A 39 5.10 20.57 -15.34
C PRO A 39 4.47 21.96 -15.17
N ASP A 40 4.69 22.55 -13.99
CA ASP A 40 4.35 23.94 -13.71
C ASP A 40 5.38 24.87 -14.36
N ASP A 41 4.93 25.73 -15.28
CA ASP A 41 5.76 26.71 -15.99
C ASP A 41 5.84 28.07 -15.28
N GLY A 42 5.18 28.22 -14.12
CA GLY A 42 5.22 29.42 -13.29
C GLY A 42 6.47 29.54 -12.41
N GLU A 43 6.75 30.75 -11.92
CA GLU A 43 7.78 30.96 -10.88
C GLU A 43 7.43 30.12 -9.65
N THR A 44 8.23 29.09 -9.40
CA THR A 44 8.08 28.13 -8.28
C THR A 44 7.72 28.80 -6.96
N ASP A 45 6.51 28.56 -6.47
CA ASP A 45 6.06 29.09 -5.19
C ASP A 45 6.76 28.35 -4.04
N SER A 46 7.91 28.89 -3.63
CA SER A 46 8.75 28.35 -2.56
C SER A 46 8.01 28.27 -1.21
N ALA A 47 6.88 28.98 -1.05
CA ALA A 47 6.06 28.95 0.16
C ALA A 47 5.38 27.59 0.38
N ILE A 48 5.04 26.86 -0.68
CA ILE A 48 4.40 25.53 -0.57
C ILE A 48 5.39 24.51 0.02
N ASN A 49 6.65 24.53 -0.42
CA ASN A 49 7.70 23.67 0.16
C ASN A 49 7.95 23.96 1.64
N VAL A 50 7.80 25.22 2.09
CA VAL A 50 7.93 25.59 3.51
C VAL A 50 6.74 25.08 4.32
N SER A 51 5.51 25.26 3.85
CA SER A 51 4.31 24.80 4.56
C SER A 51 4.29 23.27 4.75
N ILE A 52 4.66 22.50 3.71
CA ILE A 52 4.74 21.04 3.80
C ILE A 52 5.84 20.63 4.79
N ARG A 53 7.00 21.29 4.73
CA ARG A 53 8.11 21.03 5.66
C ARG A 53 7.73 21.33 7.13
N ASP A 54 6.95 22.37 7.38
CA ASP A 54 6.45 22.70 8.72
C ASP A 54 5.43 21.67 9.21
N SER A 55 4.50 21.23 8.35
CA SER A 55 3.56 20.13 8.66
C SER A 55 4.31 18.82 9.00
N LEU A 56 5.37 18.50 8.26
CA LEU A 56 6.21 17.33 8.51
C LEU A 56 7.05 17.44 9.80
N THR A 57 7.44 18.65 10.18
CA THR A 57 8.19 18.89 11.43
C THR A 57 7.31 18.65 12.66
N SER A 58 5.99 18.91 12.56
CA SER A 58 5.01 18.58 13.60
C SER A 58 4.89 17.07 13.86
N ILE A 59 5.05 16.24 12.82
CA ILE A 59 4.97 14.77 12.92
C ILE A 59 6.20 14.20 13.64
N ARG A 60 7.39 14.77 13.42
CA ARG A 60 8.71 14.28 13.90
C ARG A 60 8.98 14.40 15.42
N SER A 61 8.00 14.77 16.26
CA SER A 61 8.26 15.26 17.62
C SER A 61 8.43 14.21 18.73
N SER A 62 8.49 12.91 18.43
CA SER A 62 8.71 11.83 19.43
C SER A 62 10.02 11.06 19.24
N LEU A 63 11.14 11.64 19.66
CA LEU A 63 12.43 10.95 19.72
C LEU A 63 12.56 10.11 21.01
N LEU A 64 12.62 8.78 20.86
CA LEU A 64 13.18 7.85 21.85
C LEU A 64 14.48 7.26 21.30
N ASN A 65 15.53 7.25 22.12
CA ASN A 65 16.87 6.77 21.76
C ASN A 65 16.95 5.24 21.81
N PHE A 66 17.36 4.63 20.70
CA PHE A 66 17.88 3.27 20.64
C PHE A 66 19.02 3.22 19.60
N GLU A 67 20.18 2.65 19.96
CA GLU A 67 21.39 2.64 19.10
C GLU A 67 21.72 1.21 18.60
N ASP A 68 21.77 1.01 17.27
CA ASP A 68 22.56 -0.03 16.57
C ASP A 68 23.33 0.50 15.33
N GLU A 69 23.74 -0.37 14.40
CA GLU A 69 24.52 -0.13 13.19
C GLU A 69 24.04 1.11 12.39
N TYR A 70 24.99 1.99 12.07
CA TYR A 70 24.76 3.31 11.44
C TYR A 70 23.84 4.28 12.22
N GLY A 71 23.43 3.96 13.44
CA GLY A 71 22.52 4.78 14.26
C GLY A 71 21.04 4.55 13.94
N ARG A 72 20.70 3.41 13.32
CA ARG A 72 19.32 2.95 13.06
C ARG A 72 19.09 1.63 13.82
N LEU A 73 17.88 1.07 13.78
CA LEU A 73 17.61 -0.30 14.23
C LEU A 73 17.28 -1.22 13.05
N TYR A 74 18.05 -2.30 12.88
CA TYR A 74 17.80 -3.34 11.88
C TYR A 74 17.42 -4.67 12.56
N HIS A 75 16.78 -5.61 11.84
CA HIS A 75 16.42 -6.90 12.44
C HIS A 75 17.67 -7.60 12.99
N SER A 76 17.73 -7.75 14.32
CA SER A 76 18.86 -8.37 14.98
C SER A 76 18.93 -9.85 14.61
N HIS A 77 20.10 -10.28 14.15
CA HIS A 77 20.49 -11.68 14.08
C HIS A 77 20.04 -12.42 15.35
N SER A 78 19.66 -13.68 15.20
CA SER A 78 19.77 -14.64 16.29
C SER A 78 21.25 -14.73 16.69
N ARG A 79 21.73 -13.83 17.54
CA ARG A 79 23.06 -13.86 18.15
C ARG A 79 23.06 -14.98 19.19
N GLY A 80 23.10 -16.21 18.70
CA GLY A 80 23.31 -17.43 19.46
C GLY A 80 24.64 -18.08 19.05
N SER A 81 25.61 -17.95 19.94
CA SER A 81 26.87 -18.73 20.05
C SER A 81 27.88 -18.75 18.90
N GLU A 82 29.05 -18.19 19.23
CA GLU A 82 30.40 -18.55 18.75
C GLU A 82 30.83 -18.11 17.35
N LYS A 83 31.86 -17.24 17.37
CA LYS A 83 32.72 -16.90 16.24
C LYS A 83 33.27 -18.18 15.59
N SER A 84 32.67 -18.63 14.50
CA SER A 84 33.29 -19.61 13.62
C SER A 84 33.71 -18.91 12.33
N ASN A 85 35.01 -19.04 12.01
CA ASN A 85 35.65 -18.51 10.80
C ASN A 85 35.19 -19.28 9.55
N LEU A 86 33.92 -19.18 9.19
CA LEU A 86 33.41 -19.77 7.96
C LEU A 86 33.26 -18.68 6.89
N SER A 87 33.76 -18.99 5.69
CA SER A 87 33.65 -18.17 4.49
C SER A 87 32.19 -17.77 4.23
N TRP A 88 31.97 -16.49 3.94
CA TRP A 88 30.65 -15.92 3.59
C TRP A 88 29.91 -16.73 2.51
N ALA A 89 30.63 -17.39 1.59
CA ALA A 89 30.04 -18.24 0.56
C ALA A 89 29.33 -19.51 1.10
N VAL A 90 29.71 -20.00 2.30
CA VAL A 90 29.10 -21.19 2.93
C VAL A 90 27.85 -20.81 3.75
N VAL A 91 27.75 -19.56 4.20
CA VAL A 91 26.61 -19.06 4.99
C VAL A 91 25.34 -18.91 4.14
N ILE A 92 25.50 -18.53 2.87
CA ILE A 92 24.38 -18.29 1.92
C ILE A 92 23.58 -19.58 1.64
N SER A 93 24.14 -20.76 1.89
CA SER A 93 23.46 -22.02 1.55
C SER A 93 22.55 -22.60 2.65
N ASN A 94 22.63 -22.15 3.91
CA ASN A 94 22.02 -22.87 5.03
C ASN A 94 21.14 -22.06 5.99
N HIS A 95 20.90 -20.77 5.78
CA HIS A 95 19.98 -19.98 6.61
C HIS A 95 19.09 -19.06 5.77
N ALA A 96 18.04 -19.63 5.17
CA ALA A 96 16.90 -18.87 4.63
C ALA A 96 15.97 -18.35 5.74
N LEU A 97 16.53 -17.93 6.88
CA LEU A 97 15.78 -17.41 8.03
C LEU A 97 16.00 -15.91 8.13
N THR A 98 14.93 -15.14 7.86
CA THR A 98 14.64 -13.84 8.50
C THR A 98 15.62 -12.68 8.28
N GLU A 99 16.08 -12.41 7.06
CA GLU A 99 16.87 -11.20 6.79
C GLU A 99 16.01 -10.08 6.18
N TYR A 100 15.36 -9.24 6.98
CA TYR A 100 14.78 -7.98 6.48
C TYR A 100 15.84 -6.87 6.59
N PHE A 101 16.15 -6.24 5.45
CA PHE A 101 17.31 -5.35 5.29
C PHE A 101 17.03 -3.86 5.47
N PHE A 102 15.76 -3.49 5.66
CA PHE A 102 15.38 -2.12 5.97
C PHE A 102 15.26 -1.91 7.49
N PRO A 103 15.48 -0.68 7.98
CA PRO A 103 15.34 -0.39 9.40
C PRO A 103 13.89 -0.55 9.87
N HIS A 104 13.67 -0.63 11.18
CA HIS A 104 12.33 -0.72 11.81
C HIS A 104 12.19 0.17 13.07
N ASP A 105 13.13 1.09 13.27
CA ASP A 105 13.09 2.10 14.33
C ASP A 105 11.94 3.11 14.19
N ASN A 106 11.73 3.93 15.22
CA ASN A 106 10.70 4.98 15.22
C ASN A 106 10.81 5.94 14.02
N ILE A 107 12.02 6.21 13.53
CA ILE A 107 12.22 7.07 12.35
C ILE A 107 11.63 6.40 11.11
N GLU A 108 11.81 5.08 10.96
CA GLU A 108 11.17 4.34 9.88
C GLU A 108 9.65 4.25 10.06
N GLN A 109 9.17 4.06 11.29
CA GLN A 109 7.73 4.02 11.57
C GLN A 109 7.05 5.35 11.20
N ASP A 110 7.63 6.49 11.58
CA ASP A 110 7.15 7.82 11.17
C ASP A 110 7.13 7.96 9.63
N ARG A 111 8.12 7.38 8.95
CA ARG A 111 8.16 7.36 7.46
C ARG A 111 7.06 6.47 6.88
N LEU A 112 6.78 5.32 7.47
CA LEU A 112 5.71 4.41 7.04
C LEU A 112 4.34 5.07 7.19
N ASP A 113 4.09 5.79 8.28
CA ASP A 113 2.85 6.54 8.50
C ASP A 113 2.71 7.69 7.48
N LEU A 114 3.81 8.39 7.18
CA LEU A 114 3.85 9.38 6.11
C LEU A 114 3.57 8.76 4.73
N GLN A 115 4.10 7.57 4.47
CA GLN A 115 3.84 6.84 3.23
C GLN A 115 2.38 6.37 3.15
N HIS A 116 1.78 5.99 4.27
CA HIS A 116 0.36 5.68 4.36
C HIS A 116 -0.50 6.89 3.92
N GLU A 117 -0.24 8.08 4.48
CA GLU A 117 -0.90 9.33 4.07
C GLU A 117 -0.74 9.62 2.57
N LEU A 118 0.44 9.36 2.01
CA LEU A 118 0.69 9.54 0.58
C LEU A 118 -0.16 8.59 -0.29
N PHE A 119 -0.35 7.34 0.13
CA PHE A 119 -1.30 6.41 -0.52
C PHE A 119 -2.74 6.92 -0.41
N VAL A 120 -3.19 7.32 0.78
CA VAL A 120 -4.55 7.83 1.00
C VAL A 120 -4.82 9.05 0.11
N ARG A 121 -3.88 9.99 0.00
CA ARG A 121 -3.97 11.14 -0.93
C ARG A 121 -4.06 10.70 -2.39
N THR A 122 -3.23 9.75 -2.79
CA THR A 122 -3.22 9.20 -4.16
C THR A 122 -4.57 8.59 -4.52
N PHE A 123 -5.21 7.91 -3.57
CA PHE A 123 -6.51 7.26 -3.74
C PHE A 123 -7.70 8.13 -3.30
N ARG A 124 -7.47 9.44 -3.10
CA ARG A 124 -8.51 10.42 -2.75
C ARG A 124 -9.32 10.04 -1.51
N GLY A 125 -8.62 9.59 -0.47
CA GLY A 125 -9.22 9.20 0.81
C GLY A 125 -9.62 7.74 0.90
N ARG A 126 -9.35 6.90 -0.12
CA ARG A 126 -9.68 5.46 -0.07
C ARG A 126 -8.49 4.62 0.39
N LEU A 127 -8.76 3.61 1.23
CA LEU A 127 -7.76 2.66 1.69
C LEU A 127 -7.45 1.53 0.69
N CYS A 128 -8.41 1.20 -0.16
CA CYS A 128 -8.30 0.21 -1.23
C CYS A 128 -9.13 0.62 -2.45
N THR A 129 -8.85 0.00 -3.60
CA THR A 129 -9.44 0.34 -4.90
C THR A 129 -10.41 -0.73 -5.40
N CYS A 130 -10.31 -1.96 -4.91
CA CYS A 130 -11.25 -3.03 -5.21
C CYS A 130 -12.61 -2.83 -4.51
N PRO A 131 -13.64 -3.62 -4.86
CA PRO A 131 -14.97 -3.50 -4.25
C PRO A 131 -15.03 -3.68 -2.73
N LYS A 132 -13.96 -4.18 -2.10
CA LYS A 132 -13.86 -4.29 -0.64
C LYS A 132 -13.70 -2.95 0.07
N PHE A 133 -13.52 -1.85 -0.68
CA PHE A 133 -13.69 -0.50 -0.15
C PHE A 133 -15.06 -0.26 0.51
N TYR A 134 -16.12 -0.96 0.10
CA TYR A 134 -17.44 -0.87 0.75
C TYR A 134 -17.59 -1.74 2.00
N GLY A 135 -16.53 -2.45 2.39
CA GLY A 135 -16.49 -3.32 3.53
C GLY A 135 -16.22 -4.77 3.18
N ALA A 136 -15.50 -5.40 4.10
CA ALA A 136 -15.19 -6.82 4.12
C ALA A 136 -15.66 -7.41 5.45
N LYS A 137 -15.70 -8.74 5.55
CA LYS A 137 -16.10 -9.44 6.78
C LYS A 137 -14.91 -9.91 7.59
N ARG A 138 -13.85 -10.32 6.91
CA ARG A 138 -12.64 -10.87 7.49
C ARG A 138 -11.45 -10.56 6.59
N VAL A 139 -10.66 -9.60 7.03
CA VAL A 139 -9.52 -9.02 6.31
C VAL A 139 -8.22 -9.57 6.86
N LEU A 140 -7.28 -9.86 5.97
CA LEU A 140 -5.88 -10.10 6.30
C LEU A 140 -5.03 -9.01 5.67
N ASP A 141 -4.29 -8.26 6.48
CA ASP A 141 -3.29 -7.28 6.05
C ASP A 141 -1.88 -7.88 6.17
N LEU A 142 -1.24 -8.13 5.03
CA LEU A 142 0.05 -8.78 4.90
C LEU A 142 1.18 -7.76 4.96
N GLY A 143 2.08 -7.89 5.96
CA GLY A 143 3.17 -6.94 6.17
C GLY A 143 2.62 -5.61 6.68
N THR A 144 1.82 -5.68 7.75
CA THR A 144 1.02 -4.55 8.24
C THR A 144 1.87 -3.38 8.76
N GLY A 145 3.17 -3.60 9.03
CA GLY A 145 4.08 -2.57 9.52
C GLY A 145 3.60 -2.00 10.85
N THR A 146 3.38 -0.68 10.90
CA THR A 146 2.83 0.03 12.07
C THR A 146 1.40 -0.38 12.40
N GLY A 147 0.69 -1.02 11.46
CA GLY A 147 -0.71 -1.40 11.59
C GLY A 147 -1.70 -0.30 11.22
N ILE A 148 -1.23 0.89 10.81
CA ILE A 148 -2.08 2.06 10.55
C ILE A 148 -3.19 1.78 9.52
N TRP A 149 -2.89 1.05 8.44
CA TRP A 149 -3.90 0.68 7.44
C TRP A 149 -4.99 -0.23 8.02
N ALA A 150 -4.60 -1.25 8.80
CA ALA A 150 -5.52 -2.18 9.42
C ALA A 150 -6.43 -1.48 10.43
N LEU A 151 -5.89 -0.52 11.20
CA LEU A 151 -6.63 0.30 12.15
C LEU A 151 -7.67 1.17 11.44
N GLU A 152 -7.26 1.96 10.45
CA GLU A 152 -8.18 2.83 9.72
C GLU A 152 -9.26 2.02 8.98
N TYR A 153 -8.90 0.89 8.38
CA TYR A 153 -9.89 0.03 7.71
C TYR A 153 -10.92 -0.52 8.70
N ALA A 154 -10.48 -0.93 9.91
CA ALA A 154 -11.35 -1.40 10.97
C ALA A 154 -12.28 -0.28 11.51
N GLU A 155 -11.78 0.96 11.56
CA GLU A 155 -12.52 2.16 12.01
C GLU A 155 -13.51 2.70 10.98
N GLU A 156 -13.21 2.64 9.68
CA GLU A 156 -14.12 3.02 8.58
C GLU A 156 -15.32 2.08 8.47
N HIS A 157 -15.20 0.87 9.01
CA HIS A 157 -16.21 -0.15 8.97
C HIS A 157 -16.63 -0.62 10.38
N PRO A 158 -17.00 0.29 11.30
CA PRO A 158 -17.40 -0.08 12.64
C PRO A 158 -18.81 -0.66 12.57
N GLU A 159 -19.04 -1.78 13.25
CA GLU A 159 -20.39 -2.29 13.47
C GLU A 159 -21.34 -1.17 13.92
N SER A 160 -22.41 -0.93 13.16
CA SER A 160 -23.47 -0.01 13.58
C SER A 160 -24.32 -0.61 14.69
N GLU A 161 -23.80 -0.68 15.92
CA GLU A 161 -24.64 -0.68 17.12
C GLU A 161 -24.78 0.75 17.67
N VAL A 162 -25.28 1.68 16.83
CA VAL A 162 -25.79 2.97 17.32
C VAL A 162 -27.28 2.82 17.59
N ARG A 163 -27.60 2.47 18.84
CA ARG A 163 -28.93 2.76 19.39
C ARG A 163 -29.10 4.27 19.50
N GLY A 164 -29.80 4.87 18.53
CA GLY A 164 -30.41 6.20 18.67
C GLY A 164 -30.14 7.17 17.53
N LEU A 165 -31.17 7.37 16.69
CA LEU A 165 -31.48 8.58 15.93
C LEU A 165 -30.32 9.32 15.21
N GLN A 166 -30.21 9.14 13.89
CA GLN A 166 -30.61 10.18 12.92
C GLN A 166 -30.57 9.65 11.47
N LEU A 167 -31.63 9.97 10.75
CA LEU A 167 -31.87 9.66 9.35
C LEU A 167 -30.87 10.42 8.47
N ILE A 168 -29.97 9.69 7.80
CA ILE A 168 -29.44 9.96 6.43
C ILE A 168 -28.66 8.74 5.89
N ASN A 169 -28.16 7.82 6.73
CA ASN A 169 -27.30 6.69 6.28
C ASN A 169 -28.03 5.35 5.95
N PHE A 170 -29.33 5.37 5.65
CA PHE A 170 -30.13 4.13 5.56
C PHE A 170 -29.83 3.24 4.33
N VAL A 171 -29.08 3.72 3.33
CA VAL A 171 -28.77 2.92 2.13
C VAL A 171 -27.45 2.15 2.23
N ILE A 172 -26.48 2.63 3.03
CA ILE A 172 -25.17 1.95 3.17
C ILE A 172 -25.22 0.80 4.19
N SER A 173 -26.07 0.88 5.22
CA SER A 173 -26.11 -0.14 6.29
C SER A 173 -26.72 -1.49 5.90
N ARG A 174 -27.19 -1.67 4.65
CA ARG A 174 -27.86 -2.92 4.21
C ARG A 174 -26.98 -3.91 3.45
N LEU A 175 -25.71 -3.61 3.17
CA LEU A 175 -24.85 -4.49 2.39
C LEU A 175 -23.86 -5.35 3.19
N SER A 176 -23.65 -5.10 4.49
CA SER A 176 -22.93 -6.03 5.38
C SER A 176 -23.38 -5.82 6.82
N LEU A 177 -24.08 -6.81 7.39
CA LEU A 177 -24.54 -6.81 8.80
C LEU A 177 -23.47 -7.39 9.76
N THR A 178 -22.21 -7.42 9.35
CA THR A 178 -21.11 -8.01 10.11
C THR A 178 -19.96 -7.04 10.15
N THR A 179 -19.41 -6.78 11.34
CA THR A 179 -18.08 -6.15 11.52
C THR A 179 -17.07 -6.87 10.64
N PRO A 180 -16.19 -6.13 9.96
CA PRO A 180 -14.94 -6.70 9.52
C PRO A 180 -14.12 -7.07 10.75
N GLN A 181 -13.68 -8.32 10.83
CA GLN A 181 -12.50 -8.68 11.61
C GLN A 181 -11.26 -8.40 10.76
N VAL A 182 -10.37 -7.52 11.21
CA VAL A 182 -9.09 -7.22 10.55
C VAL A 182 -7.95 -7.87 11.31
N ILE A 183 -7.14 -8.66 10.61
CA ILE A 183 -5.93 -9.29 11.16
C ILE A 183 -4.73 -8.74 10.40
N GLY A 184 -3.86 -7.99 11.08
CA GLY A 184 -2.57 -7.57 10.53
C GLY A 184 -1.47 -8.55 10.91
N VAL A 185 -0.59 -8.90 9.97
CA VAL A 185 0.53 -9.81 10.21
C VAL A 185 1.84 -9.13 9.84
N ASP A 186 2.81 -9.19 10.75
CA ASP A 186 4.17 -8.69 10.52
C ASP A 186 5.21 -9.54 11.27
N LEU A 187 6.47 -9.46 10.84
CA LEU A 187 7.60 -10.04 11.56
C LEU A 187 7.98 -9.21 12.80
N SER A 188 7.69 -7.92 12.80
CA SER A 188 8.07 -6.96 13.84
C SER A 188 6.89 -6.62 14.76
N PRO A 189 7.08 -6.65 16.10
CA PRO A 189 6.05 -6.23 17.06
C PRO A 189 6.08 -4.71 17.31
N VAL A 190 5.69 -3.91 16.32
CA VAL A 190 5.70 -2.43 16.39
C VAL A 190 4.29 -1.81 16.41
N GLN A 191 3.26 -2.63 16.58
CA GLN A 191 1.87 -2.20 16.52
C GLN A 191 1.39 -1.62 17.86
N PRO A 192 0.39 -0.72 17.87
CA PRO A 192 -0.05 -0.04 19.09
C PRO A 192 -0.75 -0.97 20.09
N ASP A 193 -0.61 -0.65 21.38
CA ASP A 193 -1.22 -1.40 22.49
C ASP A 193 -2.76 -1.32 22.52
N PHE A 194 -3.33 -0.22 22.01
CA PHE A 194 -4.77 0.02 21.96
C PHE A 194 -5.27 -0.12 20.53
N MET A 195 -6.20 -1.05 20.32
CA MET A 195 -6.81 -1.32 19.01
C MET A 195 -8.33 -1.45 19.14
N PRO A 196 -9.08 -1.14 18.06
CA PRO A 196 -10.51 -1.41 17.99
C PRO A 196 -10.82 -2.89 18.28
N PRO A 197 -11.99 -3.24 18.86
CA PRO A 197 -12.35 -4.62 19.18
C PRO A 197 -12.35 -5.59 17.98
N ASN A 198 -12.41 -5.05 16.77
CA ASN A 198 -12.45 -5.78 15.51
C ASN A 198 -11.11 -5.79 14.75
N CYS A 199 -10.03 -5.29 15.36
CA CYS A 199 -8.67 -5.34 14.81
C CYS A 199 -7.76 -6.14 15.76
N SER A 200 -6.85 -6.93 15.19
CA SER A 200 -5.84 -7.69 15.95
C SER A 200 -4.57 -7.86 15.14
N PHE A 201 -3.43 -8.02 15.82
CA PHE A 201 -2.13 -8.21 15.18
C PHE A 201 -1.49 -9.54 15.59
N GLU A 202 -0.89 -10.22 14.62
CA GLU A 202 -0.16 -11.47 14.82
C GLU A 202 1.30 -11.30 14.37
N ILE A 203 2.24 -11.75 15.19
CA ILE A 203 3.66 -11.79 14.83
C ILE A 203 3.91 -13.12 14.14
N ASP A 204 4.00 -13.11 12.81
CA ASP A 204 4.25 -14.33 12.03
C ASP A 204 5.02 -14.02 10.73
N ASP A 205 5.60 -15.07 10.17
CA ASP A 205 6.34 -15.04 8.92
C ASP A 205 5.44 -15.48 7.77
N LEU A 206 5.17 -14.56 6.84
CA LEU A 206 4.31 -14.81 5.68
C LEU A 206 4.79 -15.96 4.78
N GLU A 207 6.08 -16.31 4.83
CA GLU A 207 6.66 -17.40 4.04
C GLU A 207 6.50 -18.79 4.69
N LYS A 208 6.01 -18.84 5.93
CA LYS A 208 5.65 -20.09 6.63
C LYS A 208 4.25 -20.58 6.26
N PRO A 209 3.92 -21.85 6.54
CA PRO A 209 2.56 -22.36 6.34
C PRO A 209 1.53 -21.61 7.17
N TRP A 210 0.53 -21.03 6.51
CA TRP A 210 -0.56 -20.32 7.16
C TRP A 210 -1.49 -21.27 7.92
N THR A 211 -1.90 -20.90 9.14
CA THR A 211 -2.61 -21.81 10.07
C THR A 211 -4.07 -21.42 10.35
N TRP A 212 -4.57 -20.34 9.75
CA TRP A 212 -5.95 -19.89 9.96
C TRP A 212 -6.97 -20.91 9.42
N SER A 213 -7.89 -21.34 10.29
CA SER A 213 -8.94 -22.30 9.95
C SER A 213 -10.11 -21.72 9.15
N LYS A 214 -10.30 -20.40 9.22
CA LYS A 214 -11.32 -19.66 8.47
C LYS A 214 -10.69 -18.96 7.29
N SER A 215 -11.42 -18.85 6.18
CA SER A 215 -11.01 -18.06 5.02
C SER A 215 -11.17 -16.56 5.26
N PHE A 216 -10.45 -15.75 4.48
CA PHE A 216 -10.62 -14.30 4.40
C PHE A 216 -11.46 -13.95 3.19
N ASP A 217 -12.24 -12.87 3.28
CA ASP A 217 -12.96 -12.34 2.13
C ASP A 217 -12.19 -11.23 1.43
N PHE A 218 -11.23 -10.62 2.13
CA PHE A 218 -10.28 -9.66 1.59
C PHE A 218 -8.89 -9.95 2.13
N ILE A 219 -7.90 -10.07 1.25
CA ILE A 219 -6.49 -10.06 1.63
C ILE A 219 -5.87 -8.82 0.98
N PHE A 220 -5.13 -8.08 1.78
CA PHE A 220 -4.50 -6.85 1.38
C PHE A 220 -3.00 -6.94 1.62
N SER A 221 -2.21 -6.28 0.79
CA SER A 221 -0.80 -6.05 1.05
C SER A 221 -0.38 -4.69 0.52
N ARG A 222 0.54 -4.04 1.24
CA ARG A 222 1.13 -2.78 0.80
C ARG A 222 2.63 -2.79 1.05
N THR A 223 3.40 -2.32 0.07
CA THR A 223 4.87 -2.15 0.18
C THR A 223 5.60 -3.43 0.62
N LEU A 224 5.26 -4.59 0.04
CA LEU A 224 5.92 -5.88 0.30
C LEU A 224 7.20 -6.09 -0.52
N ASN A 225 7.54 -5.17 -1.42
CA ASN A 225 8.78 -5.22 -2.21
C ASN A 225 10.02 -5.45 -1.32
N GLY A 226 10.85 -6.44 -1.68
CA GLY A 226 12.07 -6.80 -0.94
C GLY A 226 11.83 -7.67 0.32
N SER A 227 10.58 -7.81 0.78
CA SER A 227 10.26 -8.57 1.99
C SER A 227 10.07 -10.07 1.74
N ILE A 228 9.72 -10.44 0.50
CA ILE A 228 9.32 -11.81 0.11
C ILE A 228 10.39 -12.45 -0.77
N LEU A 229 10.82 -13.67 -0.46
CA LEU A 229 11.76 -14.45 -1.27
C LEU A 229 11.04 -15.31 -2.32
N ASP A 230 9.88 -15.90 -1.97
CA ASP A 230 9.08 -16.73 -2.87
C ASP A 230 7.67 -16.13 -3.10
N PRO A 231 7.55 -15.20 -4.05
CA PRO A 231 6.26 -14.56 -4.35
C PRO A 231 5.23 -15.54 -4.96
N VAL A 232 5.67 -16.61 -5.63
CA VAL A 232 4.77 -17.64 -6.17
C VAL A 232 4.11 -18.41 -5.04
N LYS A 233 4.89 -18.81 -4.03
CA LYS A 233 4.37 -19.48 -2.83
C LYS A 233 3.45 -18.56 -2.04
N LEU A 234 3.79 -17.27 -1.91
CA LEU A 234 2.92 -16.29 -1.27
C LEU A 234 1.56 -16.20 -1.98
N VAL A 235 1.56 -16.06 -3.31
CA VAL A 235 0.32 -16.02 -4.11
C VAL A 235 -0.49 -17.31 -4.00
N ASP A 236 0.16 -18.47 -3.88
CA ASP A 236 -0.54 -19.73 -3.60
C ASP A 236 -1.20 -19.75 -2.22
N SER A 237 -0.53 -19.23 -1.18
CA SER A 237 -1.11 -19.07 0.16
C SER A 237 -2.29 -18.11 0.16
N ILE A 238 -2.17 -16.95 -0.49
CA ILE A 238 -3.26 -15.97 -0.67
C ILE A 238 -4.46 -16.64 -1.34
N TYR A 239 -4.24 -17.33 -2.46
CA TYR A 239 -5.32 -18.01 -3.19
C TYR A 239 -6.02 -19.08 -2.34
N LYS A 240 -5.26 -19.87 -1.56
CA LYS A 240 -5.84 -20.90 -0.68
C LYS A 240 -6.67 -20.31 0.44
N GLN A 241 -6.21 -19.21 1.04
CA GLN A 241 -6.84 -18.62 2.21
C GLN A 241 -8.06 -17.74 1.88
N LEU A 242 -8.15 -17.22 0.65
CA LEU A 242 -9.35 -16.51 0.20
C LEU A 242 -10.56 -17.43 0.08
N GLU A 243 -11.73 -16.93 0.47
CA GLU A 243 -13.00 -17.58 0.14
C GLU A 243 -13.30 -17.47 -1.37
N PRO A 244 -14.12 -18.36 -1.96
CA PRO A 244 -14.59 -18.18 -3.33
C PRO A 244 -15.27 -16.82 -3.51
N GLY A 245 -14.87 -16.04 -4.51
CA GLY A 245 -15.34 -14.67 -4.71
C GLY A 245 -14.64 -13.60 -3.84
N GLY A 246 -13.73 -14.00 -2.95
CA GLY A 246 -12.88 -13.09 -2.17
C GLY A 246 -11.89 -12.31 -3.05
N TRP A 247 -11.39 -11.20 -2.53
CA TRP A 247 -10.52 -10.28 -3.26
C TRP A 247 -9.11 -10.23 -2.68
N PHE A 248 -8.12 -10.08 -3.55
CA PHE A 248 -6.77 -9.67 -3.21
C PHE A 248 -6.48 -8.31 -3.82
N GLU A 249 -5.83 -7.43 -3.05
CA GLU A 249 -5.28 -6.18 -3.56
C GLU A 249 -3.84 -5.96 -3.05
N ALA A 250 -2.93 -5.72 -3.99
CA ALA A 250 -1.56 -5.34 -3.71
C ALA A 250 -1.32 -3.88 -4.13
N GLN A 251 -0.67 -3.10 -3.25
CA GLN A 251 -0.28 -1.70 -3.51
C GLN A 251 1.22 -1.54 -3.26
N ASP A 252 2.02 -1.49 -4.34
CA ASP A 252 3.47 -1.52 -4.24
C ASP A 252 4.14 -0.38 -5.03
N VAL A 253 5.08 0.30 -4.38
CA VAL A 253 5.90 1.35 -5.00
C VAL A 253 7.10 0.70 -5.69
N CYS A 254 7.20 0.85 -7.00
CA CYS A 254 8.33 0.37 -7.76
C CYS A 254 9.49 1.36 -7.67
N MET A 255 10.65 0.91 -7.22
CA MET A 255 11.86 1.73 -7.16
C MET A 255 12.52 1.84 -8.53
N SER A 256 11.81 2.46 -9.46
CA SER A 256 12.27 2.77 -10.80
C SER A 256 11.97 4.23 -11.07
N ALA A 257 13.02 5.06 -11.16
CA ALA A 257 12.87 6.47 -11.50
C ALA A 257 12.41 6.58 -12.97
N GLN A 258 11.31 7.27 -13.20
CA GLN A 258 10.72 7.51 -14.51
C GLN A 258 10.52 9.01 -14.75
N SER A 259 10.34 9.39 -16.01
CA SER A 259 9.96 10.75 -16.40
C SER A 259 9.03 10.69 -17.61
N ASP A 260 8.15 11.69 -17.74
CA ASP A 260 7.33 11.90 -18.94
C ASP A 260 8.01 12.85 -19.95
N ASP A 261 9.22 13.36 -19.63
CA ASP A 261 10.05 14.23 -20.46
C ASP A 261 11.57 13.98 -20.28
N ASP A 262 12.39 14.76 -20.99
CA ASP A 262 13.86 14.59 -21.03
C ASP A 262 14.61 15.38 -19.94
N THR A 263 13.99 15.64 -18.78
CA THR A 263 14.62 16.47 -17.71
C THR A 263 15.58 15.70 -16.80
N ILE A 264 15.55 14.37 -16.83
CA ILE A 264 16.49 13.53 -16.05
C ILE A 264 17.89 13.67 -16.67
N PRO A 265 18.91 14.10 -15.91
CA PRO A 265 20.28 14.14 -16.40
C PRO A 265 20.79 12.75 -16.82
N GLU A 266 21.57 12.66 -17.90
CA GLU A 266 22.17 11.39 -18.37
C GLU A 266 22.98 10.66 -17.28
N ASN A 267 23.62 11.41 -16.37
CA ASN A 267 24.36 10.88 -15.23
C ASN A 267 23.66 11.19 -13.90
N SER A 268 22.33 11.02 -13.84
CA SER A 268 21.53 11.28 -12.65
C SER A 268 21.98 10.39 -11.48
N SER A 269 22.38 11.02 -10.38
CA SER A 269 22.70 10.34 -9.13
C SER A 269 21.47 9.70 -8.49
N LEU A 270 20.27 10.26 -8.71
CA LEU A 270 19.01 9.68 -8.23
C LEU A 270 18.67 8.37 -8.95
N VAL A 271 18.81 8.34 -10.29
CA VAL A 271 18.65 7.11 -11.06
C VAL A 271 19.70 6.08 -10.66
N GLN A 272 20.96 6.50 -10.57
CA GLN A 272 22.04 5.63 -10.10
C GLN A 272 21.74 5.05 -8.72
N TRP A 273 21.30 5.86 -7.76
CA TRP A 273 20.93 5.38 -6.42
C TRP A 273 19.84 4.30 -6.49
N ALA A 274 18.77 4.52 -7.25
CA ALA A 274 17.70 3.53 -7.38
C ALA A 274 18.22 2.23 -8.01
N ASP A 275 18.93 2.32 -9.13
CA ASP A 275 19.46 1.15 -9.85
C ASP A 275 20.45 0.35 -8.99
N GLU A 276 21.33 1.03 -8.25
CA GLU A 276 22.32 0.40 -7.40
C GLU A 276 21.69 -0.36 -6.22
N VAL A 277 20.65 0.21 -5.60
CA VAL A 277 19.91 -0.46 -4.52
C VAL A 277 19.07 -1.62 -5.07
N VAL A 278 18.42 -1.46 -6.24
CA VAL A 278 17.72 -2.57 -6.90
C VAL A 278 18.70 -3.71 -7.21
N ASP A 279 19.85 -3.42 -7.84
CA ASP A 279 20.87 -4.42 -8.16
C ASP A 279 21.41 -5.12 -6.91
N ALA A 280 21.62 -4.39 -5.81
CA ALA A 280 22.03 -4.98 -4.54
C ALA A 280 21.00 -5.99 -4.03
N MET A 281 19.73 -5.62 -4.03
CA MET A 281 18.64 -6.45 -3.51
C MET A 281 18.36 -7.69 -4.39
N GLU A 282 18.52 -7.56 -5.72
CA GLU A 282 18.44 -8.70 -6.64
C GLU A 282 19.53 -9.76 -6.37
N LYS A 283 20.75 -9.36 -5.99
CA LYS A 283 21.86 -10.30 -5.70
C LYS A 283 21.59 -11.23 -4.53
N ILE A 284 20.71 -10.84 -3.61
CA ILE A 284 20.32 -11.64 -2.45
C ILE A 284 18.92 -12.26 -2.60
N GLY A 285 18.33 -12.18 -3.80
CA GLY A 285 17.02 -12.75 -4.10
C GLY A 285 15.82 -11.99 -3.50
N ARG A 286 16.03 -10.78 -2.96
CA ARG A 286 14.97 -9.95 -2.37
C ARG A 286 14.53 -8.87 -3.34
N SER A 287 13.84 -9.28 -4.40
CA SER A 287 13.52 -8.37 -5.51
C SER A 287 12.68 -7.16 -5.07
N LEU A 288 13.12 -5.97 -5.49
CA LEU A 288 12.32 -4.73 -5.42
C LEU A 288 11.43 -4.53 -6.65
N LYS A 289 11.31 -5.57 -7.50
CA LYS A 289 10.53 -5.57 -8.74
C LYS A 289 9.20 -6.33 -8.60
N LEU A 290 8.86 -6.82 -7.41
CA LEU A 290 7.62 -7.57 -7.15
C LEU A 290 6.36 -6.79 -7.58
N ALA A 291 6.36 -5.46 -7.41
CA ALA A 291 5.33 -4.54 -7.94
C ALA A 291 4.92 -4.83 -9.39
N MET A 292 5.89 -5.11 -10.27
CA MET A 292 5.67 -5.37 -11.70
C MET A 292 5.24 -6.81 -12.00
N GLN A 293 5.31 -7.71 -11.03
CA GLN A 293 5.06 -9.15 -11.20
C GLN A 293 3.66 -9.57 -10.74
N TRP A 294 3.05 -8.83 -9.81
CA TRP A 294 1.77 -9.17 -9.20
C TRP A 294 0.70 -9.63 -10.19
N LYS A 295 0.47 -8.86 -11.25
CA LYS A 295 -0.57 -9.16 -12.24
C LYS A 295 -0.39 -10.54 -12.86
N GLN A 296 0.83 -10.85 -13.32
CA GLN A 296 1.10 -12.12 -13.97
C GLN A 296 1.05 -13.28 -12.96
N LEU A 297 1.61 -13.10 -11.76
CA LEU A 297 1.54 -14.11 -10.69
C LEU A 297 0.11 -14.49 -10.34
N LEU A 298 -0.79 -13.50 -10.26
CA LEU A 298 -2.21 -13.71 -9.95
C LEU A 298 -2.94 -14.41 -11.11
N ILE A 299 -2.69 -14.00 -12.36
CA ILE A 299 -3.24 -14.67 -13.56
C ILE A 299 -2.79 -16.13 -13.60
N ASP A 300 -1.49 -16.39 -13.45
CA ASP A 300 -0.92 -17.74 -13.50
C ASP A 300 -1.48 -18.65 -12.42
N ARG A 301 -1.80 -18.09 -11.25
CA ARG A 301 -2.41 -18.85 -10.14
C ARG A 301 -3.89 -19.17 -10.38
N GLY A 302 -4.57 -18.45 -11.27
CA GLY A 302 -5.98 -18.66 -11.61
C GLY A 302 -6.95 -17.68 -10.96
N PHE A 303 -6.50 -16.48 -10.60
CA PHE A 303 -7.42 -15.39 -10.27
C PHE A 303 -8.17 -14.89 -11.51
N GLU A 304 -9.36 -14.33 -11.28
CA GLU A 304 -10.21 -13.67 -12.27
C GLU A 304 -10.24 -12.16 -12.01
N ASP A 305 -10.79 -11.40 -12.96
CA ASP A 305 -10.96 -9.94 -12.87
C ASP A 305 -9.67 -9.19 -12.47
N VAL A 306 -8.52 -9.68 -12.95
CA VAL A 306 -7.21 -9.10 -12.61
C VAL A 306 -7.04 -7.76 -13.30
N GLN A 307 -6.98 -6.68 -12.51
CA GLN A 307 -6.77 -5.32 -12.99
C GLN A 307 -5.49 -4.76 -12.40
N GLU A 308 -4.73 -4.05 -13.23
CA GLU A 308 -3.51 -3.34 -12.84
C GLU A 308 -3.68 -1.87 -13.21
N THR A 309 -3.49 -1.01 -12.23
CA THR A 309 -3.46 0.44 -12.41
C THR A 309 -2.12 0.97 -11.90
N ILE A 310 -1.43 1.74 -12.75
CA ILE A 310 -0.16 2.38 -12.37
C ILE A 310 -0.46 3.83 -12.04
N TYR A 311 -0.22 4.19 -10.78
CA TYR A 311 -0.22 5.57 -10.32
C TYR A 311 1.21 6.12 -10.34
N LYS A 312 1.35 7.43 -10.41
CA LYS A 312 2.63 8.14 -10.46
C LYS A 312 2.81 8.95 -9.18
N TRP A 313 3.94 8.78 -8.51
CA TRP A 313 4.34 9.61 -7.38
C TRP A 313 5.46 10.55 -7.82
N PRO A 314 5.20 11.84 -8.03
CA PRO A 314 6.24 12.82 -8.32
C PRO A 314 7.25 12.88 -7.18
N THR A 315 8.50 13.15 -7.52
CA THR A 315 9.59 13.24 -6.54
C THR A 315 9.60 14.58 -5.80
N ASN A 316 8.99 15.62 -6.37
CA ASN A 316 8.84 16.95 -5.76
C ASN A 316 7.64 17.71 -6.35
N THR A 317 7.54 19.01 -6.05
CA THR A 317 6.42 19.90 -6.38
C THR A 317 6.42 20.47 -7.81
N TRP A 318 7.19 19.89 -8.73
CA TRP A 318 7.20 20.22 -10.16
C TRP A 318 5.84 20.09 -10.91
N PRO A 319 4.89 19.22 -10.52
CA PRO A 319 3.62 19.11 -11.24
C PRO A 319 2.79 20.40 -11.20
N ARG A 320 2.09 20.69 -12.30
CA ARG A 320 1.13 21.80 -12.40
C ARG A 320 -0.17 21.51 -11.65
N ASP A 321 -0.68 20.29 -11.77
CA ASP A 321 -1.92 19.88 -11.10
C ASP A 321 -1.76 19.99 -9.58
N LYS A 322 -2.74 20.58 -8.90
CA LYS A 322 -2.67 20.86 -7.47
C LYS A 322 -2.59 19.58 -6.63
N THR A 323 -3.30 18.53 -7.03
CA THR A 323 -3.27 17.23 -6.33
C THR A 323 -1.92 16.56 -6.56
N MET A 324 -1.42 16.55 -7.79
CA MET A 324 -0.09 15.98 -8.08
C MET A 324 1.04 16.76 -7.41
N LYS A 325 0.91 18.09 -7.28
CA LYS A 325 1.86 18.92 -6.54
C LYS A 325 1.88 18.57 -5.05
N ASP A 326 0.72 18.36 -4.44
CA ASP A 326 0.60 17.88 -3.05
C ASP A 326 1.26 16.50 -2.90
N ILE A 327 0.86 15.52 -3.74
CA ILE A 327 1.47 14.18 -3.78
C ILE A 327 3.00 14.27 -3.93
N GLY A 328 3.50 15.18 -4.78
CA GLY A 328 4.92 15.40 -4.99
C GLY A 328 5.67 15.94 -3.76
N GLY A 329 5.05 16.86 -3.01
CA GLY A 329 5.63 17.36 -1.75
C GLY A 329 5.72 16.29 -0.67
N TRP A 330 4.68 15.46 -0.54
CA TRP A 330 4.69 14.29 0.35
C TRP A 330 5.67 13.20 -0.12
N GLY A 331 5.74 12.97 -1.44
CA GLY A 331 6.69 12.07 -2.08
C GLY A 331 8.13 12.45 -1.80
N LEU A 332 8.47 13.75 -1.88
CA LEU A 332 9.79 14.27 -1.52
C LEU A 332 10.15 13.94 -0.08
N ALA A 333 9.22 14.17 0.85
CA ALA A 333 9.44 13.94 2.27
C ALA A 333 9.64 12.45 2.61
N ASN A 334 8.84 11.59 1.98
CA ASN A 334 8.96 10.15 2.08
C ASN A 334 10.34 9.67 1.60
N LEU A 335 10.69 10.04 0.35
CA LEU A 335 11.90 9.54 -0.29
C LEU A 335 13.17 10.12 0.35
N ASP A 336 13.16 11.39 0.78
CA ASP A 336 14.33 12.03 1.41
C ASP A 336 14.74 11.32 2.70
N SER A 337 13.75 10.79 3.43
CA SER A 337 13.94 10.04 4.67
C SER A 337 14.35 8.58 4.41
N PHE A 338 13.97 8.02 3.26
CA PHE A 338 14.31 6.66 2.83
C PHE A 338 15.68 6.54 2.16
N LEU A 339 16.16 7.62 1.51
CA LEU A 339 17.33 7.60 0.63
C LEU A 339 18.57 6.97 1.26
N GLU A 340 18.92 7.41 2.47
CA GLU A 340 20.10 6.91 3.18
C GLU A 340 19.87 5.55 3.83
N SER A 341 18.68 5.27 4.37
CA SER A 341 18.39 3.97 4.98
C SER A 341 18.40 2.84 3.97
N ALA A 342 17.83 3.06 2.80
CA ALA A 342 17.82 2.08 1.74
C ALA A 342 19.23 1.80 1.20
N ALA A 343 20.09 2.82 1.11
CA ALA A 343 21.40 2.69 0.50
C ALA A 343 22.50 2.22 1.46
N LEU A 344 22.51 2.69 2.72
CA LEU A 344 23.61 2.35 3.64
C LEU A 344 23.70 0.85 3.87
N GLY A 345 22.61 0.20 4.32
CA GLY A 345 22.63 -1.24 4.57
C GLY A 345 22.86 -2.07 3.32
N THR A 346 22.26 -1.70 2.18
CA THR A 346 22.34 -2.50 0.95
C THR A 346 23.69 -2.34 0.25
N LEU A 347 24.16 -1.11 0.03
CA LEU A 347 25.35 -0.86 -0.78
C LEU A 347 26.64 -1.19 -0.03
N THR A 348 26.70 -0.96 1.30
CA THR A 348 27.89 -1.33 2.07
C THR A 348 27.97 -2.84 2.27
N ASN A 349 26.91 -3.48 2.75
CA ASN A 349 26.96 -4.90 3.13
C ASN A 349 26.89 -5.85 1.94
N ILE A 350 26.14 -5.52 0.88
CA ILE A 350 25.96 -6.41 -0.28
C ILE A 350 26.95 -6.07 -1.39
N LYS A 351 27.15 -4.79 -1.69
CA LYS A 351 28.01 -4.34 -2.80
C LYS A 351 29.42 -3.93 -2.38
N GLY A 352 29.70 -3.86 -1.07
CA GLY A 352 31.03 -3.57 -0.54
C GLY A 352 31.48 -2.12 -0.70
N TRP A 353 30.55 -1.19 -0.93
CA TRP A 353 30.87 0.23 -1.01
C TRP A 353 31.33 0.75 0.35
N SER A 354 32.21 1.76 0.34
CA SER A 354 32.51 2.50 1.57
C SER A 354 31.32 3.34 2.00
N ARG A 355 31.21 3.60 3.31
CA ARG A 355 30.16 4.48 3.85
C ARG A 355 30.22 5.87 3.21
N GLU A 356 31.43 6.38 2.97
CA GLU A 356 31.67 7.68 2.37
C GLU A 356 31.14 7.76 0.93
N GLU A 357 31.38 6.73 0.11
CA GLU A 357 30.84 6.65 -1.26
C GLU A 357 29.31 6.68 -1.26
N VAL A 358 28.68 5.92 -0.37
CA VAL A 358 27.21 5.90 -0.24
C VAL A 358 26.66 7.27 0.17
N LEU A 359 27.27 7.92 1.16
CA LEU A 359 26.83 9.25 1.61
C LEU A 359 27.00 10.32 0.53
N VAL A 360 28.05 10.23 -0.30
CA VAL A 360 28.24 11.12 -1.45
C VAL A 360 27.13 10.92 -2.47
N LEU A 361 26.81 9.67 -2.83
CA LEU A 361 25.71 9.34 -3.75
C LEU A 361 24.37 9.87 -3.22
N CYS A 362 24.03 9.58 -1.95
CA CYS A 362 22.81 10.09 -1.32
C CYS A 362 22.76 11.62 -1.29
N SER A 363 23.88 12.29 -1.03
CA SER A 363 23.95 13.76 -1.05
C SER A 363 23.67 14.34 -2.44
N GLN A 364 24.16 13.70 -3.50
CA GLN A 364 23.94 14.12 -4.89
C GLN A 364 22.49 13.82 -5.32
N ALA A 365 22.00 12.61 -5.09
CA ALA A 365 20.62 12.22 -5.37
C ALA A 365 19.61 13.14 -4.66
N ARG A 366 19.86 13.51 -3.40
CA ARG A 366 19.02 14.45 -2.65
C ARG A 366 18.96 15.85 -3.26
N LYS A 367 20.03 16.32 -3.91
CA LYS A 367 20.01 17.60 -4.63
C LYS A 367 19.11 17.51 -5.85
N GLU A 368 19.18 16.42 -6.59
CA GLU A 368 18.32 16.18 -7.76
C GLU A 368 16.85 16.05 -7.36
N MET A 369 16.55 15.29 -6.30
CA MET A 369 15.18 15.15 -5.77
C MET A 369 14.54 16.50 -5.43
N ARG A 370 15.32 17.45 -4.93
CA ARG A 370 14.83 18.78 -4.51
C ARG A 370 14.82 19.81 -5.64
N ASP A 371 15.31 19.46 -6.83
CA ASP A 371 15.32 20.36 -7.98
C ASP A 371 14.01 20.23 -8.77
N PRO A 372 13.13 21.25 -8.76
CA PRO A 372 11.85 21.21 -9.47
C PRO A 372 12.01 21.19 -10.99
N ARG A 373 13.23 21.36 -11.52
CA ARG A 373 13.52 21.23 -12.96
C ARG A 373 13.77 19.79 -13.39
N ILE A 374 13.85 18.85 -12.45
CA ILE A 374 14.06 17.42 -12.71
C ILE A 374 12.73 16.70 -12.40
N HIS A 375 12.03 16.27 -13.45
CA HIS A 375 10.64 15.80 -13.37
C HIS A 375 10.55 14.28 -13.17
N VAL A 376 11.19 13.78 -12.12
CA VAL A 376 11.14 12.36 -11.78
C VAL A 376 9.82 12.00 -11.09
N TRP A 377 9.26 10.86 -11.47
CA TRP A 377 8.16 10.20 -10.76
C TRP A 377 8.44 8.70 -10.55
N TRP A 378 7.80 8.11 -9.55
CA TRP A 378 7.93 6.71 -9.15
C TRP A 378 6.62 5.97 -9.44
N PRO A 379 6.65 4.84 -10.16
CA PRO A 379 5.45 4.05 -10.41
C PRO A 379 4.94 3.39 -9.13
N VAL A 380 3.63 3.43 -8.93
CA VAL A 380 2.91 2.72 -7.87
C VAL A 380 1.94 1.77 -8.53
N TYR A 381 2.24 0.47 -8.43
CA TYR A 381 1.43 -0.58 -9.00
C TYR A 381 0.33 -0.94 -8.01
N VAL A 382 -0.92 -0.80 -8.44
CA VAL A 382 -2.08 -1.30 -7.72
C VAL A 382 -2.70 -2.42 -8.53
N VAL A 383 -2.66 -3.62 -7.98
CA VAL A 383 -3.19 -4.82 -8.64
C VAL A 383 -4.32 -5.39 -7.80
N THR A 384 -5.49 -5.50 -8.40
CA THR A 384 -6.67 -6.12 -7.78
C THR A 384 -7.01 -7.40 -8.51
N ALA A 385 -7.46 -8.41 -7.78
CA ALA A 385 -7.82 -9.70 -8.33
C ALA A 385 -8.90 -10.38 -7.49
N ARG A 386 -9.80 -11.12 -8.14
CA ARG A 386 -10.86 -11.86 -7.47
C ARG A 386 -10.63 -13.36 -7.60
N LYS A 387 -10.76 -14.10 -6.51
CA LYS A 387 -10.78 -15.56 -6.57
C LYS A 387 -12.08 -16.02 -7.27
N PRO A 388 -12.03 -17.00 -8.20
CA PRO A 388 -13.23 -17.53 -8.83
C PRO A 388 -14.32 -17.90 -7.81
N GLY A 389 -15.57 -17.60 -8.15
CA GLY A 389 -16.72 -18.00 -7.35
C GLY A 389 -16.94 -19.51 -7.42
N LEU A 390 -17.80 -20.05 -6.54
CA LEU A 390 -18.26 -21.42 -6.73
C LEU A 390 -19.03 -21.50 -8.06
N PRO A 391 -18.82 -22.54 -8.88
CA PRO A 391 -19.59 -22.71 -10.11
C PRO A 391 -21.07 -22.79 -9.74
N ILE A 392 -21.89 -21.96 -10.38
CA ILE A 392 -23.34 -22.03 -10.24
C ILE A 392 -23.75 -23.41 -10.77
N GLN A 393 -24.15 -24.33 -9.88
CA GLN A 393 -24.76 -25.58 -10.31
C GLN A 393 -26.04 -25.21 -11.06
N ALA A 394 -26.07 -25.49 -12.37
CA ALA A 394 -27.30 -25.40 -13.14
C ALA A 394 -28.36 -26.24 -12.42
N PRO A 395 -29.60 -25.75 -12.26
CA PRO A 395 -30.66 -26.55 -11.67
C PRO A 395 -30.78 -27.86 -12.44
N LEU A 396 -30.75 -28.98 -11.71
CA LEU A 396 -31.03 -30.31 -12.26
C LEU A 396 -32.39 -30.24 -12.97
N GLU A 397 -32.39 -30.43 -14.29
CA GLU A 397 -33.60 -30.52 -15.13
C GLU A 397 -34.48 -31.71 -14.76
#